data_AF-A0A4Q3YIU7-F1
#
_entry.id   AF-A0A4Q3YIU7-F1
#
_cell.length_a   1.000
_cell.length_b   1.000
_cell.length_c   1.000
_cell.angle_alpha   90.00
_cell.angle_beta   90.00
_cell.angle_gamma   90.00
#
_symmetry.space_group_name_H-M   'P 1'
#
loop_
_entity.id
_entity.type
_entity.pdbx_description
1 polymer ?
#
loop_
_entity_poly.entity_id
_entity_poly.type
_entity_poly.pdbx_seq_one_letter_code
_entity_poly.pdbx_strand_id
1 'polypeptide(L)'
;MTTILWVVAIERYGPVGGRDELNFPVPIGDYAFDLIQQILARSPATRIVFNQSLPDNQANQNKLRSLHEASVEIGGATAHDLREAVGKLKCSDNLIIYWIGHGLMINNRRLLLSSESSAAGDLVTIEVDSILTRLRSADYAVKQIGFFDVCAHLYPTPPVTFSMGGDGGVPKDQFFYFSAAAAETAAINPGELGFSSTVICALSNPARAFPPDPVPLFDELRTRFLTLKLGSRAFPLQRTEHSGSEWTREGTGYSRDIEKYASAADCDVSLFDHLRQQACNTVVLHKLSEAVRHGRVDELIQRLRESHPDQHVPNLLQDAWNRIEVAERLERAGLRMRLTWSAWLLLYEQIVAIDRLQDGTAPDNLAHMFLKVLSQPRDRGRESLVRLLELATRKIRLGNVARANELLLVVRRDVALSPIYAQAVQAL
;
A
#
# COMPACT_ATOMS: atom_id res chain seq x y z
N MET A 1 16.30 26.90 14.59
CA MET A 1 15.76 25.79 13.78
C MET A 1 14.58 26.30 12.99
N THR A 2 14.59 26.14 11.67
CA THR A 2 13.47 26.51 10.79
C THR A 2 12.55 25.31 10.59
N THR A 3 11.25 25.47 10.89
CA THR A 3 10.24 24.45 10.64
C THR A 3 9.21 25.00 9.67
N ILE A 4 8.93 24.24 8.62
CA ILE A 4 7.81 24.51 7.71
C ILE A 4 6.74 23.46 7.95
N LEU A 5 5.49 23.92 8.04
CA LEU A 5 4.30 23.08 7.97
C LEU A 5 3.59 23.34 6.64
N TRP A 6 3.51 22.32 5.79
CA TRP A 6 2.73 22.34 4.56
C TRP A 6 1.41 21.60 4.77
N VAL A 7 0.30 22.33 4.68
CA VAL A 7 -1.04 21.77 4.84
C VAL A 7 -1.77 21.85 3.50
N VAL A 8 -2.37 20.75 3.10
CA VAL A 8 -3.21 20.67 1.89
C VAL A 8 -4.59 20.13 2.29
N ALA A 9 -5.64 20.89 2.00
CA ALA A 9 -7.02 20.48 2.27
C ALA A 9 -7.91 20.67 1.05
N ILE A 10 -8.43 19.58 0.49
CA ILE A 10 -9.23 19.61 -0.74
C ILE A 10 -10.60 18.99 -0.46
N GLU A 11 -11.55 19.86 -0.13
CA GLU A 11 -12.95 19.52 0.12
C GLU A 11 -13.81 19.70 -1.14
N ARG A 12 -13.44 20.67 -1.99
CA ARG A 12 -14.10 20.96 -3.26
C ARG A 12 -13.25 20.54 -4.46
N TYR A 13 -13.90 19.87 -5.40
CA TYR A 13 -13.34 19.43 -6.67
C TYR A 13 -14.14 20.03 -7.83
N GLY A 14 -13.45 20.17 -8.96
CA GLY A 14 -14.00 20.75 -10.17
C GLY A 14 -14.08 22.29 -10.13
N PRO A 15 -14.67 22.90 -11.16
CA PRO A 15 -14.82 24.35 -11.23
C PRO A 15 -15.70 24.90 -10.09
N VAL A 16 -15.34 26.07 -9.57
CA VAL A 16 -16.06 26.76 -8.50
C VAL A 16 -17.54 26.91 -8.86
N GLY A 17 -18.42 26.39 -7.99
CA GLY A 17 -19.88 26.43 -8.18
C GLY A 17 -20.50 25.19 -8.84
N GLY A 18 -19.69 24.23 -9.30
CA GLY A 18 -20.15 22.93 -9.79
C GLY A 18 -20.56 21.97 -8.67
N ARG A 19 -21.62 21.17 -8.89
CA ARG A 19 -21.87 19.97 -8.07
C ARG A 19 -21.04 18.84 -8.63
N ASP A 20 -19.92 18.56 -7.99
CA ASP A 20 -19.07 17.41 -8.25
C ASP A 20 -19.34 16.30 -7.22
N GLU A 21 -19.40 15.05 -7.69
CA GLU A 21 -19.53 13.83 -6.88
C GLU A 21 -18.29 13.58 -6.02
N LEU A 22 -17.16 14.17 -6.37
CA LEU A 22 -15.92 14.14 -5.60
C LEU A 22 -15.92 15.12 -4.42
N ASN A 23 -16.91 16.00 -4.29
CA ASN A 23 -16.96 16.92 -3.15
C ASN A 23 -17.20 16.15 -1.84
N PHE A 24 -16.46 16.48 -0.80
CA PHE A 24 -16.72 15.91 0.52
C PHE A 24 -18.05 16.43 1.07
N PRO A 25 -18.92 15.56 1.59
CA PRO A 25 -20.18 15.97 2.23
C PRO A 25 -19.98 16.49 3.67
N VAL A 26 -18.77 16.38 4.20
CA VAL A 26 -18.38 16.76 5.56
C VAL A 26 -17.23 17.79 5.51
N PRO A 27 -17.13 18.71 6.48
CA PRO A 27 -16.18 19.82 6.46
C PRO A 27 -14.76 19.36 6.84
N ILE A 28 -14.11 18.58 5.98
CA ILE A 28 -12.76 18.07 6.24
C ILE A 28 -11.72 19.19 6.39
N GLY A 29 -12.00 20.38 5.84
CA GLY A 29 -11.17 21.57 6.03
C GLY A 29 -11.01 21.97 7.50
N ASP A 30 -11.94 21.60 8.37
CA ASP A 30 -11.88 21.92 9.80
C ASP A 30 -10.67 21.25 10.48
N TYR A 31 -10.30 20.03 10.08
CA TYR A 31 -9.08 19.38 10.58
C TYR A 31 -7.81 20.16 10.22
N ALA A 32 -7.76 20.72 9.00
CA ALA A 32 -6.63 21.54 8.57
C ALA A 32 -6.54 22.85 9.37
N PHE A 33 -7.67 23.52 9.59
CA PHE A 33 -7.73 24.72 10.44
C PHE A 33 -7.29 24.42 11.87
N ASP A 34 -7.81 23.34 12.46
CA ASP A 34 -7.48 22.92 13.83
C ASP A 34 -5.99 22.64 13.98
N LEU A 35 -5.38 21.93 13.02
CA LEU A 35 -3.95 21.68 13.02
C LEU A 35 -3.15 23.00 12.98
N ILE A 36 -3.46 23.87 12.02
CA ILE A 36 -2.75 25.13 11.83
C ILE A 36 -2.83 25.99 13.10
N GLN A 37 -4.01 26.15 13.68
CA GLN A 37 -4.20 26.96 14.89
C GLN A 37 -3.45 26.37 16.09
N GLN A 38 -3.50 25.05 16.30
CA GLN A 38 -2.80 24.40 17.40
C GLN A 38 -1.27 24.51 17.24
N ILE A 39 -0.74 24.41 16.02
CA ILE A 39 0.68 24.59 15.76
C ILE A 39 1.11 26.05 15.91
N LEU A 40 0.33 27.03 15.45
CA LEU A 40 0.63 28.44 15.65
C LEU A 40 0.65 28.81 17.14
N ALA A 41 -0.32 28.32 17.91
CA ALA A 41 -0.38 28.56 19.35
C ALA A 41 0.84 27.98 20.10
N ARG A 42 1.33 26.82 19.66
CA ARG A 42 2.44 26.13 20.31
C ARG A 42 3.81 26.57 19.82
N SER A 43 3.94 26.87 18.53
CA SER A 43 5.20 27.23 17.86
C SER A 43 4.95 28.36 16.86
N PRO A 44 4.82 29.61 17.34
CA PRO A 44 4.50 30.78 16.50
C PRO A 44 5.52 31.07 15.40
N ALA A 45 6.76 30.59 15.55
CA ALA A 45 7.83 30.74 14.57
C ALA A 45 7.74 29.76 13.38
N THR A 46 6.79 28.83 13.40
CA THR A 46 6.60 27.86 12.30
C THR A 46 6.08 28.58 11.07
N ARG A 47 6.78 28.47 9.93
CA ARG A 47 6.25 28.97 8.67
C ARG A 47 5.19 27.99 8.15
N ILE A 48 4.01 28.50 7.81
CA ILE A 48 2.90 27.66 7.35
C ILE A 48 2.55 28.02 5.91
N VAL A 49 2.54 27.00 5.06
CA VAL A 49 2.03 27.07 3.68
C VAL A 49 0.74 26.26 3.65
N PHE A 50 -0.39 26.90 3.38
CA PHE A 50 -1.71 26.29 3.35
C PHE A 50 -2.31 26.35 1.95
N ASN A 51 -2.36 25.22 1.27
CA ASN A 51 -3.05 25.08 -0.01
C ASN A 51 -4.44 24.50 0.21
N GLN A 52 -5.47 25.12 -0.35
CA GLN A 52 -6.84 24.73 -0.06
C GLN A 52 -7.78 24.82 -1.25
N SER A 53 -8.80 23.97 -1.21
CA SER A 53 -10.02 24.08 -2.01
C SER A 53 -11.20 23.75 -1.10
N LEU A 54 -11.74 24.77 -0.45
CA LEU A 54 -12.84 24.69 0.51
C LEU A 54 -14.11 25.31 -0.06
N PRO A 55 -15.31 24.97 0.47
CA PRO A 55 -16.53 25.66 0.08
C PRO A 55 -16.43 27.16 0.35
N ASP A 56 -16.80 27.97 -0.64
CA ASP A 56 -16.85 29.43 -0.51
C ASP A 56 -18.08 29.85 0.31
N ASN A 57 -17.90 29.91 1.62
CA ASN A 57 -18.92 30.36 2.57
C ASN A 57 -18.30 31.30 3.60
N GLN A 58 -19.16 32.09 4.27
CA GLN A 58 -18.73 33.10 5.24
C GLN A 58 -17.86 32.52 6.37
N ALA A 59 -18.16 31.29 6.83
CA ALA A 59 -17.42 30.66 7.92
C ALA A 59 -15.96 30.37 7.50
N ASN A 60 -15.76 29.78 6.32
CA ASN A 60 -14.44 29.50 5.77
C ASN A 60 -13.69 30.79 5.43
N GLN A 61 -14.36 31.79 4.86
CA GLN A 61 -13.74 33.10 4.59
C GLN A 61 -13.23 33.78 5.87
N ASN A 62 -13.99 33.70 6.97
CA ASN A 62 -13.56 34.24 8.25
C ASN A 62 -12.35 33.48 8.82
N LYS A 63 -12.33 32.14 8.71
CA LYS A 63 -11.17 31.31 9.12
C LYS A 63 -9.93 31.62 8.27
N LEU A 64 -10.06 31.77 6.95
CA LEU A 64 -8.94 32.12 6.07
C LEU A 64 -8.38 33.52 6.37
N ARG A 65 -9.26 34.50 6.67
CA ARG A 65 -8.83 35.85 7.05
C ARG A 65 -7.99 35.84 8.33
N SER A 66 -8.41 35.10 9.35
CA SER A 66 -7.65 35.02 10.61
C SER A 66 -6.30 34.32 10.43
N LEU A 67 -6.21 33.31 9.56
CA LEU A 67 -4.92 32.70 9.20
C LEU A 67 -4.00 33.66 8.44
N HIS A 68 -4.55 34.44 7.52
CA HIS A 68 -3.77 35.44 6.79
C HIS A 68 -3.20 36.52 7.73
N GLU A 69 -4.00 36.99 8.70
CA GLU A 69 -3.55 37.90 9.76
C GLU A 69 -2.43 37.29 10.62
N ALA A 70 -2.43 35.96 10.79
CA ALA A 70 -1.37 35.20 11.46
C ALA A 70 -0.15 34.91 10.54
N SER A 71 -0.04 35.57 9.39
CA SER A 71 1.06 35.41 8.43
C SER A 71 1.20 33.99 7.83
N VAL A 72 0.08 33.26 7.72
CA VAL A 72 0.04 31.99 6.97
C VAL A 72 -0.01 32.28 5.47
N GLU A 73 0.84 31.60 4.69
CA GLU A 73 0.82 31.70 3.23
C GLU A 73 -0.29 30.82 2.66
N ILE A 74 -1.36 31.44 2.15
CA ILE A 74 -2.54 30.73 1.64
C ILE A 74 -2.48 30.67 0.10
N GLY A 75 -2.75 29.50 -0.48
CA GLY A 75 -2.82 29.28 -1.93
C GLY A 75 -3.94 28.32 -2.33
N GLY A 76 -4.17 28.19 -3.65
CA GLY A 76 -5.11 27.21 -4.21
C GLY A 76 -4.57 25.77 -4.15
N ALA A 77 -5.37 24.81 -4.57
CA ALA A 77 -5.01 23.39 -4.58
C ALA A 77 -5.10 22.72 -5.96
N THR A 78 -4.97 23.51 -7.04
CA THR A 78 -4.77 22.95 -8.39
C THR A 78 -3.38 22.31 -8.52
N ALA A 79 -3.15 21.47 -9.52
CA ALA A 79 -1.84 20.86 -9.74
C ALA A 79 -0.75 21.92 -9.99
N HIS A 80 -1.11 23.05 -10.60
CA HIS A 80 -0.22 24.20 -10.76
C HIS A 80 0.09 24.86 -9.42
N ASP A 81 -0.92 25.21 -8.62
CA ASP A 81 -0.72 25.85 -7.31
C ASP A 81 0.13 24.99 -6.38
N LEU A 82 -0.12 23.67 -6.38
CA LEU A 82 0.62 22.71 -5.56
C LEU A 82 2.08 22.60 -6.00
N ARG A 83 2.35 22.68 -7.31
CA ARG A 83 3.73 22.73 -7.84
C ARG A 83 4.45 24.00 -7.43
N GLU A 84 3.77 25.15 -7.49
CA GLU A 84 4.34 26.42 -7.04
C GLU A 84 4.60 26.42 -5.53
N ALA A 85 3.68 25.84 -4.75
CA ALA A 85 3.82 25.70 -3.30
C ALA A 85 5.08 24.91 -2.91
N VAL A 86 5.44 23.87 -3.67
CA VAL A 86 6.71 23.13 -3.46
C VAL A 86 7.95 24.03 -3.55
N GLY A 87 7.90 25.11 -4.33
CA GLY A 87 8.96 26.13 -4.37
C GLY A 87 9.09 26.91 -3.05
N LYS A 88 8.00 27.02 -2.29
CA LYS A 88 7.91 27.70 -0.99
C LYS A 88 8.29 26.79 0.19
N LEU A 89 8.59 25.51 -0.05
CA LEU A 89 8.95 24.55 1.02
C LEU A 89 10.45 24.47 1.29
N LYS A 90 11.27 25.29 0.63
CA LYS A 90 12.72 25.31 0.82
C LYS A 90 13.07 25.72 2.25
N CYS A 91 13.79 24.84 2.95
CA CYS A 91 14.34 25.03 4.29
C CYS A 91 15.40 23.97 4.59
N SER A 92 16.24 24.17 5.61
CA SER A 92 17.31 23.23 5.95
C SER A 92 16.90 22.16 6.95
N ASP A 93 16.06 22.50 7.93
CA ASP A 93 15.93 21.67 9.14
C ASP A 93 14.74 20.70 9.07
N ASN A 94 13.51 21.22 9.16
CA ASN A 94 12.31 20.40 9.34
C ASN A 94 11.17 20.79 8.40
N LEU A 95 10.58 19.79 7.77
CA LEU A 95 9.34 19.89 6.99
C LEU A 95 8.30 18.93 7.56
N ILE A 96 7.11 19.44 7.85
CA ILE A 96 5.94 18.65 8.22
C ILE A 96 4.89 18.81 7.11
N ILE A 97 4.33 17.70 6.63
CA ILE A 97 3.32 17.68 5.57
C ILE A 97 2.04 17.07 6.13
N TYR A 98 0.91 17.74 5.97
CA TYR A 98 -0.40 17.18 6.27
C TYR A 98 -1.32 17.39 5.07
N TRP A 99 -1.84 16.31 4.53
CA TRP A 99 -2.68 16.33 3.35
C TRP A 99 -3.99 15.61 3.66
N ILE A 100 -5.11 16.26 3.40
CA ILE A 100 -6.44 15.68 3.53
C ILE A 100 -7.26 15.94 2.26
N GLY A 101 -7.85 14.87 1.71
CA GLY A 101 -8.62 14.92 0.48
C GLY A 101 -8.84 13.54 -0.14
N HIS A 102 -9.07 13.49 -1.45
CA HIS A 102 -9.21 12.24 -2.19
C HIS A 102 -7.88 11.76 -2.77
N GLY A 103 -7.76 10.44 -2.86
CA GLY A 103 -6.66 9.76 -3.50
C GLY A 103 -7.14 8.53 -4.26
N LEU A 104 -6.26 8.00 -5.09
CA LEU A 104 -6.48 6.79 -5.88
C LEU A 104 -5.27 5.87 -5.77
N MET A 105 -5.51 4.60 -6.07
CA MET A 105 -4.47 3.63 -6.30
C MET A 105 -4.57 3.02 -7.70
N ILE A 106 -3.46 3.06 -8.44
CA ILE A 106 -3.34 2.50 -9.80
C ILE A 106 -1.98 1.82 -9.92
N ASN A 107 -1.95 0.52 -10.24
CA ASN A 107 -0.72 -0.25 -10.40
C ASN A 107 0.27 -0.06 -9.24
N ASN A 108 -0.21 -0.14 -7.99
CA ASN A 108 0.52 0.14 -6.75
C ASN A 108 1.06 1.57 -6.58
N ARG A 109 0.79 2.49 -7.51
CA ARG A 109 1.10 3.92 -7.37
C ARG A 109 0.02 4.60 -6.55
N ARG A 110 0.45 5.48 -5.64
CA ARG A 110 -0.45 6.35 -4.86
C ARG A 110 -0.55 7.71 -5.50
N LEU A 111 -1.78 8.10 -5.82
CA LEU A 111 -2.09 9.33 -6.51
C LEU A 111 -2.96 10.19 -5.61
N LEU A 112 -2.61 11.46 -5.47
CA LEU A 112 -3.40 12.48 -4.77
C LEU A 112 -4.20 13.26 -5.79
N LEU A 113 -5.50 13.44 -5.58
CA LEU A 113 -6.27 14.33 -6.46
C LEU A 113 -5.93 15.79 -6.15
N SER A 114 -5.87 16.59 -7.20
CA SER A 114 -5.89 18.06 -7.10
C SER A 114 -7.32 18.58 -7.25
N SER A 115 -7.55 19.84 -6.86
CA SER A 115 -8.89 20.44 -6.84
C SER A 115 -9.52 20.61 -8.21
N GLU A 116 -8.75 20.56 -9.30
CA GLU A 116 -9.28 20.71 -10.66
C GLU A 116 -9.86 19.42 -11.26
N SER A 117 -9.74 18.28 -10.57
CA SER A 117 -10.39 17.02 -10.97
C SER A 117 -11.91 17.20 -11.02
N SER A 118 -12.60 16.77 -12.10
CA SER A 118 -13.99 17.20 -12.36
C SER A 118 -15.06 16.11 -12.62
N ALA A 119 -14.69 14.81 -12.62
CA ALA A 119 -15.55 13.62 -12.57
C ALA A 119 -14.69 12.36 -12.82
N ALA A 120 -15.28 11.15 -12.81
CA ALA A 120 -14.65 9.87 -13.17
C ALA A 120 -14.19 9.73 -14.65
N GLY A 121 -13.77 10.82 -15.29
CA GLY A 121 -13.14 10.83 -16.62
C GLY A 121 -12.09 11.94 -16.78
N ASP A 122 -12.05 12.90 -15.86
CA ASP A 122 -11.18 14.07 -15.90
C ASP A 122 -10.53 14.27 -14.53
N LEU A 123 -9.74 13.28 -14.12
CA LEU A 123 -9.03 13.28 -12.85
C LEU A 123 -7.63 13.82 -13.08
N VAL A 124 -7.26 14.82 -12.28
CA VAL A 124 -5.96 15.46 -12.31
C VAL A 124 -5.23 15.14 -11.01
N THR A 125 -4.18 14.34 -11.14
CA THR A 125 -3.52 13.71 -10.00
C THR A 125 -2.06 14.06 -9.89
N ILE A 126 -1.53 13.96 -8.67
CA ILE A 126 -0.11 14.10 -8.36
C ILE A 126 0.37 12.78 -7.77
N GLU A 127 1.47 12.26 -8.30
CA GLU A 127 2.09 11.06 -7.75
C GLU A 127 2.84 11.40 -6.46
N VAL A 128 2.52 10.69 -5.39
CA VAL A 128 3.16 10.83 -4.08
C VAL A 128 4.68 10.67 -4.19
N ASP A 129 5.12 9.63 -4.90
CA ASP A 129 6.54 9.32 -5.12
C ASP A 129 7.27 10.49 -5.77
N SER A 130 6.59 11.23 -6.67
CA SER A 130 7.16 12.41 -7.31
C SER A 130 7.35 13.57 -6.31
N ILE A 131 6.42 13.77 -5.37
CA ILE A 131 6.57 14.77 -4.30
C ILE A 131 7.79 14.42 -3.45
N LEU A 132 7.91 13.17 -3.03
CA LEU A 132 8.99 12.76 -2.13
C LEU A 132 10.36 12.75 -2.80
N THR A 133 10.41 12.36 -4.08
CA THR A 133 11.59 12.47 -4.92
C THR A 133 12.03 13.93 -5.04
N ARG A 134 11.07 14.85 -5.29
CA ARG A 134 11.36 16.28 -5.35
C ARG A 134 11.95 16.81 -4.04
N LEU A 135 11.37 16.42 -2.91
CA LEU A 135 11.82 16.83 -1.58
C LEU A 135 13.18 16.22 -1.17
N ARG A 136 13.70 15.26 -1.94
CA ARG A 136 15.08 14.75 -1.83
C ARG A 136 16.09 15.54 -2.66
N SER A 137 15.84 16.83 -2.82
CA SER A 137 16.80 17.80 -3.39
C SER A 137 17.53 18.56 -2.28
N ALA A 138 18.65 19.21 -2.61
CA ALA A 138 19.50 19.90 -1.65
C ALA A 138 18.75 21.02 -0.89
N ASP A 139 17.86 21.73 -1.58
CA ASP A 139 17.12 22.90 -1.09
C ASP A 139 16.07 22.62 0.01
N TYR A 140 15.79 21.34 0.31
CA TYR A 140 14.69 20.93 1.19
C TYR A 140 15.17 20.35 2.52
N ALA A 141 14.27 20.32 3.51
CA ALA A 141 14.58 19.93 4.88
C ALA A 141 15.26 18.57 4.97
N VAL A 142 16.27 18.43 5.84
CA VAL A 142 16.88 17.13 6.13
C VAL A 142 15.87 16.19 6.77
N LYS A 143 15.05 16.69 7.71
CA LYS A 143 14.02 15.90 8.39
C LYS A 143 12.64 16.23 7.84
N GLN A 144 11.91 15.21 7.43
CA GLN A 144 10.63 15.34 6.76
C GLN A 144 9.63 14.35 7.37
N ILE A 145 8.51 14.87 7.84
CA ILE A 145 7.42 14.09 8.42
C ILE A 145 6.18 14.36 7.58
N GLY A 146 5.38 13.34 7.25
CA GLY A 146 4.09 13.62 6.64
C GLY A 146 2.98 12.62 6.85
N PHE A 147 1.77 13.11 6.61
CA PHE A 147 0.53 12.39 6.85
C PHE A 147 -0.43 12.66 5.70
N PHE A 148 -0.84 11.60 5.01
CA PHE A 148 -1.78 11.67 3.90
C PHE A 148 -3.08 10.98 4.33
N ASP A 149 -4.07 11.78 4.74
CA ASP A 149 -5.43 11.31 4.97
C ASP A 149 -6.21 11.33 3.66
N VAL A 150 -6.01 10.29 2.85
CA VAL A 150 -6.61 10.16 1.52
C VAL A 150 -7.14 8.76 1.31
N CYS A 151 -8.31 8.66 0.65
CA CYS A 151 -8.88 7.38 0.23
C CYS A 151 -7.95 6.67 -0.78
N ALA A 152 -8.08 5.36 -0.91
CA ALA A 152 -7.33 4.54 -1.86
C ALA A 152 -8.26 3.79 -2.83
N HIS A 153 -9.16 4.53 -3.48
CA HIS A 153 -10.08 3.95 -4.46
C HIS A 153 -9.29 3.35 -5.63
N LEU A 154 -9.61 2.10 -5.98
CA LEU A 154 -9.06 1.46 -7.17
C LEU A 154 -9.71 2.09 -8.40
N TYR A 155 -8.88 2.58 -9.31
CA TYR A 155 -9.37 3.29 -10.48
C TYR A 155 -8.87 2.63 -11.77
N PRO A 156 -9.78 2.24 -12.69
CA PRO A 156 -9.42 1.38 -13.82
C PRO A 156 -8.76 2.11 -14.99
N THR A 157 -8.97 3.43 -15.12
CA THR A 157 -8.47 4.24 -16.25
C THR A 157 -7.35 5.16 -15.77
N PRO A 158 -6.16 5.19 -16.40
CA PRO A 158 -5.08 6.06 -15.96
C PRO A 158 -5.49 7.55 -16.06
N PRO A 159 -5.43 8.33 -14.97
CA PRO A 159 -5.75 9.74 -14.94
C PRO A 159 -4.60 10.59 -15.50
N VAL A 160 -4.86 11.87 -15.76
CA VAL A 160 -3.78 12.81 -16.02
C VAL A 160 -2.94 12.93 -14.75
N THR A 161 -1.67 12.53 -14.83
CA THR A 161 -0.78 12.48 -13.68
C THR A 161 0.37 13.47 -13.87
N PHE A 162 0.53 14.37 -12.93
CA PHE A 162 1.62 15.33 -12.90
C PHE A 162 2.73 14.84 -11.97
N SER A 163 3.96 14.92 -12.45
CA SER A 163 5.16 14.71 -11.64
C SER A 163 5.66 16.05 -11.10
N MET A 164 6.09 16.06 -9.84
CA MET A 164 6.79 17.19 -9.22
C MET A 164 8.27 17.28 -9.63
N GLY A 165 8.78 16.27 -10.36
CA GLY A 165 10.16 16.21 -10.84
C GLY A 165 11.21 16.08 -9.74
N GLY A 166 12.45 16.44 -10.05
CA GLY A 166 13.60 16.34 -9.13
C GLY A 166 14.36 15.02 -9.25
N ASP A 167 15.65 15.09 -8.91
CA ASP A 167 16.58 13.99 -9.15
C ASP A 167 16.62 12.97 -8.00
N GLY A 168 16.05 13.33 -6.84
CA GLY A 168 15.99 12.48 -5.66
C GLY A 168 17.36 12.07 -5.09
N GLY A 169 18.46 12.70 -5.50
CA GLY A 169 19.81 12.24 -5.19
C GLY A 169 20.31 12.53 -3.77
N VAL A 170 19.61 13.36 -2.99
CA VAL A 170 20.08 13.77 -1.66
C VAL A 170 19.47 12.86 -0.57
N PRO A 171 20.30 12.29 0.33
CA PRO A 171 19.81 11.58 1.51
C PRO A 171 19.01 12.52 2.42
N LYS A 172 17.82 12.09 2.85
CA LYS A 172 16.90 12.82 3.74
C LYS A 172 16.24 11.83 4.69
N ASP A 173 15.88 12.27 5.88
CA ASP A 173 15.13 11.49 6.85
C ASP A 173 13.62 11.71 6.60
N GLN A 174 12.99 10.81 5.82
CA GLN A 174 11.56 10.90 5.46
C GLN A 174 10.72 9.86 6.22
N PHE A 175 9.66 10.34 6.89
CA PHE A 175 8.73 9.52 7.68
C PHE A 175 7.28 9.82 7.30
N PHE A 176 6.51 8.84 6.80
CA PHE A 176 5.18 9.11 6.27
C PHE A 176 4.10 8.09 6.69
N TYR A 177 2.87 8.57 6.86
CA TYR A 177 1.69 7.73 7.10
C TYR A 177 0.61 7.98 6.04
N PHE A 178 -0.14 6.93 5.70
CA PHE A 178 -1.31 6.98 4.83
C PHE A 178 -2.53 6.41 5.56
N SER A 179 -3.70 7.02 5.38
CA SER A 179 -4.91 6.61 6.13
C SER A 179 -5.63 5.39 5.58
N ALA A 180 -5.51 5.05 4.28
CA ALA A 180 -6.22 3.92 3.66
C ALA A 180 -5.28 2.89 3.00
N ALA A 181 -5.62 1.59 3.13
CA ALA A 181 -5.05 0.52 2.29
C ALA A 181 -5.73 0.46 0.92
N ALA A 182 -5.08 -0.22 -0.03
CA ALA A 182 -5.65 -0.53 -1.33
C ALA A 182 -7.09 -1.05 -1.22
N ALA A 183 -8.01 -0.43 -1.96
CA ALA A 183 -9.43 -0.81 -2.02
C ALA A 183 -10.26 -0.56 -0.74
N GLU A 184 -9.75 0.18 0.24
CA GLU A 184 -10.54 0.62 1.39
C GLU A 184 -11.05 2.05 1.21
N THR A 185 -12.35 2.25 1.46
CA THR A 185 -12.96 3.57 1.57
C THR A 185 -12.72 4.08 2.99
N ALA A 186 -11.94 5.15 3.14
CA ALA A 186 -11.85 5.86 4.40
C ALA A 186 -13.21 6.53 4.69
N ALA A 187 -13.99 5.97 5.60
CA ALA A 187 -15.20 6.63 6.08
C ALA A 187 -14.76 7.74 7.05
N ILE A 188 -14.71 8.99 6.58
CA ILE A 188 -14.54 10.14 7.47
C ILE A 188 -15.84 10.31 8.23
N ASN A 189 -15.92 9.74 9.44
CA ASN A 189 -17.00 10.00 10.39
C ASN A 189 -16.53 11.10 11.36
N PRO A 190 -17.06 12.34 11.26
CA PRO A 190 -16.65 13.45 12.13
C PRO A 190 -16.90 13.22 13.63
N GLY A 191 -17.74 12.23 13.98
CA GLY A 191 -18.07 11.88 15.36
C GLY A 191 -17.20 10.79 15.99
N GLU A 192 -16.26 10.19 15.24
CA GLU A 192 -15.39 9.13 15.74
C GLU A 192 -13.90 9.51 15.67
N LEU A 193 -13.10 9.00 16.61
CA LEU A 193 -11.65 9.11 16.54
C LEU A 193 -11.15 8.40 15.26
N GLY A 194 -10.40 9.10 14.44
CA GLY A 194 -9.92 8.64 13.14
C GLY A 194 -8.47 9.05 12.89
N PHE A 195 -8.02 8.90 11.65
CA PHE A 195 -6.63 9.18 11.26
C PHE A 195 -6.23 10.63 11.58
N SER A 196 -6.93 11.61 10.99
CA SER A 196 -6.61 13.02 11.15
C SER A 196 -6.66 13.50 12.60
N SER A 197 -7.71 13.17 13.35
CA SER A 197 -7.81 13.56 14.77
C SER A 197 -6.71 12.93 15.63
N THR A 198 -6.29 11.70 15.33
CA THR A 198 -5.15 11.05 16.00
C THR A 198 -3.82 11.75 15.69
N VAL A 199 -3.57 12.07 14.41
CA VAL A 199 -2.37 12.79 13.98
C VAL A 199 -2.31 14.18 14.61
N ILE A 200 -3.39 14.95 14.53
CA ILE A 200 -3.48 16.30 15.08
C ILE A 200 -3.24 16.27 16.59
N CYS A 201 -3.89 15.36 17.31
CA CYS A 201 -3.66 15.18 18.75
C CYS A 201 -2.19 14.92 19.07
N ALA A 202 -1.51 14.06 18.29
CA ALA A 202 -0.11 13.74 18.50
C ALA A 202 0.80 14.94 18.18
N LEU A 203 0.59 15.61 17.04
CA LEU A 203 1.40 16.76 16.62
C LEU A 203 1.24 17.96 17.55
N SER A 204 0.04 18.16 18.10
CA SER A 204 -0.30 19.32 18.93
C SER A 204 -0.05 19.13 20.43
N ASN A 205 0.32 17.94 20.89
CA ASN A 205 0.57 17.66 22.31
C ASN A 205 1.59 18.63 22.97
N PRO A 206 1.16 19.53 23.89
CA PRO A 206 2.01 20.58 24.45
C PRO A 206 3.17 20.05 25.31
N ALA A 207 3.09 18.81 25.79
CA ALA A 207 4.15 18.19 26.59
C ALA A 207 5.33 17.68 25.74
N ARG A 208 5.21 17.65 24.41
CA ARG A 208 6.27 17.17 23.50
C ARG A 208 7.13 18.34 22.99
N ALA A 209 8.38 18.08 22.63
CA ALA A 209 9.17 19.05 21.85
C ALA A 209 8.55 19.26 20.45
N PHE A 210 8.70 20.47 19.89
CA PHE A 210 8.27 20.79 18.53
C PHE A 210 9.43 21.40 17.72
N PRO A 211 9.70 20.93 16.48
CA PRO A 211 9.07 19.79 15.82
C PRO A 211 9.38 18.47 16.55
N PRO A 212 8.48 17.48 16.49
CA PRO A 212 8.68 16.22 17.19
C PRO A 212 9.84 15.42 16.59
N ASP A 213 10.51 14.62 17.43
CA ASP A 213 11.36 13.55 16.94
C ASP A 213 10.48 12.52 16.21
N PRO A 214 10.76 12.19 14.93
CA PRO A 214 9.93 11.29 14.14
C PRO A 214 9.83 9.89 14.74
N VAL A 215 10.90 9.34 15.31
CA VAL A 215 10.93 7.95 15.80
C VAL A 215 9.91 7.74 16.91
N PRO A 216 9.96 8.45 18.06
CA PRO A 216 8.98 8.28 19.13
C PRO A 216 7.57 8.72 18.73
N LEU A 217 7.43 9.71 17.83
CA LEU A 217 6.13 10.11 17.30
C LEU A 217 5.46 8.95 16.54
N PHE A 218 6.20 8.29 15.65
CA PHE A 218 5.66 7.22 14.83
C PHE A 218 5.43 5.94 15.64
N ASP A 219 6.27 5.65 16.64
CA ASP A 219 6.01 4.56 17.57
C ASP A 219 4.68 4.73 18.32
N GLU A 220 4.41 5.93 18.82
CA GLU A 220 3.15 6.26 19.48
C GLU A 220 1.97 6.16 18.50
N LEU A 221 2.10 6.77 17.32
CA LEU A 221 1.04 6.77 16.31
C LEU A 221 0.71 5.35 15.85
N ARG A 222 1.71 4.49 15.68
CA ARG A 222 1.53 3.07 15.37
C ARG A 222 0.61 2.40 16.40
N THR A 223 0.88 2.58 17.69
CA THR A 223 0.04 2.00 18.75
C THR A 223 -1.38 2.57 18.72
N ARG A 224 -1.53 3.88 18.53
CA ARG A 224 -2.85 4.53 18.47
C ARG A 224 -3.67 4.06 17.26
N PHE A 225 -3.05 3.96 16.09
CA PHE A 225 -3.72 3.50 14.87
C PHE A 225 -4.18 2.04 14.94
N LEU A 226 -3.47 1.17 15.65
CA LEU A 226 -3.92 -0.22 15.89
C LEU A 226 -5.24 -0.31 16.67
N THR A 227 -5.55 0.71 17.49
CA THR A 227 -6.77 0.77 18.28
C THR A 227 -7.96 1.37 17.53
N LEU A 228 -7.74 1.93 16.33
CA LEU A 228 -8.82 2.47 15.51
C LEU A 228 -9.65 1.36 14.86
N LYS A 229 -10.95 1.63 14.63
CA LYS A 229 -11.86 0.70 13.94
C LYS A 229 -11.34 0.42 12.51
N LEU A 230 -11.57 -0.80 12.02
CA LEU A 230 -10.97 -1.34 10.78
C LEU A 230 -11.05 -0.40 9.55
N GLY A 231 -12.10 0.41 9.38
CA GLY A 231 -12.22 1.39 8.27
C GLY A 231 -11.39 2.67 8.40
N SER A 232 -10.48 2.74 9.39
CA SER A 232 -9.64 3.91 9.72
C SER A 232 -8.21 3.52 10.13
N ARG A 233 -7.80 2.27 9.85
CA ARG A 233 -6.46 1.78 10.21
C ARG A 233 -5.42 2.34 9.25
N ALA A 234 -4.61 3.27 9.75
CA ALA A 234 -3.45 3.80 9.05
C ALA A 234 -2.46 2.68 8.69
N PHE A 235 -1.84 2.79 7.52
CA PHE A 235 -0.72 1.95 7.13
C PHE A 235 0.59 2.76 7.28
N PRO A 236 1.55 2.29 8.10
CA PRO A 236 2.87 2.93 8.20
C PRO A 236 3.67 2.76 6.91
N LEU A 237 4.29 3.85 6.45
CA LEU A 237 5.42 3.82 5.53
C LEU A 237 6.59 4.62 6.14
N GLN A 238 7.45 3.94 6.89
CA GLN A 238 8.84 4.36 7.15
C GLN A 238 9.74 3.46 6.26
N ARG A 239 10.89 3.83 5.68
CA ARG A 239 11.97 4.78 5.98
C ARG A 239 12.83 4.94 4.69
N THR A 240 13.39 6.10 4.36
CA THR A 240 14.44 6.22 3.31
C THR A 240 15.82 6.38 3.93
N GLU A 241 16.35 5.30 4.52
CA GLU A 241 17.80 5.19 4.59
C GLU A 241 18.31 4.76 3.21
N HIS A 242 18.94 5.70 2.50
CA HIS A 242 19.70 5.51 1.26
C HIS A 242 18.85 5.35 -0.04
N SER A 243 19.35 5.97 -1.12
CA SER A 243 18.83 6.06 -2.50
C SER A 243 17.47 5.39 -2.80
N GLY A 244 16.38 6.12 -2.53
CA GLY A 244 15.02 5.68 -2.79
C GLY A 244 14.66 5.57 -4.27
N SER A 245 14.61 4.32 -4.74
CA SER A 245 13.73 3.85 -5.81
C SER A 245 12.76 2.78 -5.31
N GLU A 246 12.93 2.27 -4.08
CA GLU A 246 12.10 1.23 -3.52
C GLU A 246 11.55 1.65 -2.16
N TRP A 247 10.22 1.65 -2.07
CA TRP A 247 9.51 1.77 -0.81
C TRP A 247 9.74 0.50 0.00
N THR A 248 10.62 0.55 0.99
CA THR A 248 10.65 -0.51 1.99
C THR A 248 9.34 -0.45 2.77
N ARG A 249 8.52 -1.49 2.67
CA ARG A 249 7.41 -1.70 3.59
C ARG A 249 8.01 -2.00 4.98
N GLU A 250 8.30 -0.99 5.82
CA GLU A 250 8.60 -1.25 7.22
C GLU A 250 7.32 -1.63 7.97
N GLY A 251 7.01 -2.91 7.85
CA GLY A 251 6.26 -3.66 8.84
C GLY A 251 7.08 -4.85 9.30
N THR A 252 8.41 -4.73 9.47
CA THR A 252 9.28 -5.90 9.50
C THR A 252 10.52 -5.86 10.41
N GLY A 253 10.32 -5.55 11.69
CA GLY A 253 10.87 -6.48 12.70
C GLY A 253 10.41 -7.92 12.39
N TYR A 254 9.20 -8.05 11.83
CA TYR A 254 8.62 -9.23 11.20
C TYR A 254 9.32 -9.80 9.96
N SER A 255 10.16 -9.11 9.15
CA SER A 255 10.82 -9.75 7.96
C SER A 255 11.97 -10.58 8.47
N ARG A 256 12.75 -10.07 9.43
CA ARG A 256 13.76 -10.88 10.09
C ARG A 256 13.15 -12.04 10.86
N ASP A 257 12.02 -11.84 11.54
CA ASP A 257 11.32 -12.94 12.20
C ASP A 257 10.75 -13.94 11.18
N ILE A 258 10.13 -13.48 10.09
CA ILE A 258 9.61 -14.35 9.02
C ILE A 258 10.77 -15.11 8.36
N GLU A 259 11.86 -14.45 7.97
CA GLU A 259 13.07 -15.07 7.43
C GLU A 259 13.64 -16.08 8.42
N LYS A 260 13.71 -15.75 9.71
CA LYS A 260 14.16 -16.65 10.78
C LYS A 260 13.26 -17.87 10.92
N TYR A 261 11.94 -17.69 10.93
CA TYR A 261 10.99 -18.80 11.09
C TYR A 261 10.78 -19.62 9.83
N ALA A 262 10.89 -19.00 8.65
CA ALA A 262 10.93 -19.68 7.35
C ALA A 262 12.20 -20.53 7.24
N SER A 263 13.36 -19.95 7.59
CA SER A 263 14.62 -20.68 7.69
C SER A 263 14.55 -21.82 8.72
N ALA A 264 13.94 -21.58 9.88
CA ALA A 264 13.74 -22.64 10.88
C ALA A 264 12.75 -23.73 10.44
N ALA A 265 11.80 -23.37 9.57
CA ALA A 265 10.84 -24.27 8.95
C ALA A 265 11.41 -25.01 7.73
N ASP A 266 12.61 -24.66 7.27
CA ASP A 266 13.21 -25.12 6.02
C ASP A 266 12.30 -24.88 4.81
N CYS A 267 11.70 -23.69 4.75
CA CYS A 267 10.82 -23.30 3.65
C CYS A 267 11.14 -21.90 3.12
N ASP A 268 10.72 -21.63 1.89
CA ASP A 268 10.89 -20.34 1.25
C ASP A 268 10.12 -19.24 2.01
N VAL A 269 10.73 -18.05 2.08
CA VAL A 269 10.22 -16.90 2.83
C VAL A 269 8.84 -16.48 2.34
N SER A 270 8.62 -16.48 1.02
CA SER A 270 7.36 -16.07 0.40
C SER A 270 6.25 -17.10 0.67
N LEU A 271 6.58 -18.40 0.66
CA LEU A 271 5.65 -19.47 1.02
C LEU A 271 5.27 -19.40 2.52
N PHE A 272 6.24 -19.18 3.39
CA PHE A 272 5.99 -19.06 4.84
C PHE A 272 5.13 -17.83 5.17
N ASP A 273 5.43 -16.68 4.55
CA ASP A 273 4.63 -15.47 4.76
C ASP A 273 3.18 -15.67 4.28
N HIS A 274 2.96 -16.41 3.19
CA HIS A 274 1.61 -16.75 2.74
C HIS A 274 0.81 -17.51 3.81
N LEU A 275 1.40 -18.55 4.44
CA LEU A 275 0.75 -19.27 5.54
C LEU A 275 0.47 -18.36 6.73
N ARG A 276 1.44 -17.54 7.11
CA ARG A 276 1.31 -16.59 8.21
C ARG A 276 0.16 -15.61 7.99
N GLN A 277 0.05 -15.05 6.78
CA GLN A 277 -1.02 -14.13 6.42
C GLN A 277 -2.40 -14.79 6.61
N GLN A 278 -2.55 -16.06 6.20
CA GLN A 278 -3.81 -16.80 6.33
C GLN A 278 -4.09 -17.28 7.77
N ALA A 279 -3.05 -17.39 8.60
CA ALA A 279 -3.20 -17.67 10.02
C ALA A 279 -3.67 -16.45 10.85
N CYS A 280 -3.73 -15.24 10.28
CA CYS A 280 -4.33 -14.02 10.88
C CYS A 280 -3.94 -13.71 12.34
N ASN A 281 -2.71 -14.04 12.76
CA ASN A 281 -2.21 -13.98 14.15
C ASN A 281 -2.83 -14.96 15.15
N THR A 282 -3.71 -15.87 14.72
CA THR A 282 -4.29 -16.93 15.58
C THR A 282 -3.24 -17.98 15.96
N VAL A 283 -2.21 -18.14 15.12
CA VAL A 283 -1.10 -19.06 15.37
C VAL A 283 0.18 -18.29 15.66
N VAL A 284 0.85 -18.65 16.76
CA VAL A 284 2.18 -18.10 17.09
C VAL A 284 3.22 -18.62 16.09
N LEU A 285 4.09 -17.74 15.56
CA LEU A 285 5.03 -18.06 14.48
C LEU A 285 5.90 -19.30 14.74
N HIS A 286 6.37 -19.51 15.99
CA HIS A 286 7.17 -20.69 16.31
C HIS A 286 6.39 -22.00 16.13
N LYS A 287 5.09 -22.03 16.45
CA LYS A 287 4.24 -23.23 16.26
C LYS A 287 3.97 -23.50 14.80
N LEU A 288 3.75 -22.44 14.01
CA LEU A 288 3.58 -22.57 12.57
C LEU A 288 4.88 -23.07 11.92
N SER A 289 6.03 -22.52 12.31
CA SER A 289 7.36 -22.95 11.85
C SER A 289 7.62 -24.42 12.17
N GLU A 290 7.37 -24.86 13.41
CA GLU A 290 7.52 -26.26 13.82
C GLU A 290 6.57 -27.20 13.05
N ALA A 291 5.32 -26.78 12.85
CA ALA A 291 4.33 -27.55 12.09
C ALA A 291 4.76 -27.73 10.63
N VAL A 292 5.26 -26.67 9.98
CA VAL A 292 5.78 -26.73 8.61
C VAL A 292 7.01 -27.63 8.53
N ARG A 293 8.01 -27.41 9.41
CA ARG A 293 9.26 -28.19 9.44
C ARG A 293 9.04 -29.69 9.56
N HIS A 294 8.03 -30.09 10.33
CA HIS A 294 7.75 -31.49 10.62
C HIS A 294 6.60 -32.08 9.80
N GLY A 295 6.06 -31.34 8.83
CA GLY A 295 4.94 -31.80 8.00
C GLY A 295 3.66 -32.07 8.81
N ARG A 296 3.44 -31.32 9.89
CA ARG A 296 2.28 -31.44 10.81
C ARG A 296 1.32 -30.27 10.73
N VAL A 297 1.27 -29.58 9.58
CA VAL A 297 0.37 -28.44 9.36
C VAL A 297 -1.10 -28.89 9.47
N ASP A 298 -1.44 -30.08 8.98
CA ASP A 298 -2.79 -30.64 9.13
C ASP A 298 -3.18 -30.90 10.60
N GLU A 299 -2.24 -31.39 11.43
CA GLU A 299 -2.49 -31.56 12.87
C GLU A 299 -2.72 -30.21 13.56
N LEU A 300 -1.94 -29.19 13.19
CA LEU A 300 -2.11 -27.83 13.68
C LEU A 300 -3.49 -27.27 13.29
N ILE A 301 -3.90 -27.43 12.03
CA ILE A 301 -5.22 -27.02 11.54
C ILE A 301 -6.33 -27.75 12.30
N GLN A 302 -6.20 -29.06 12.52
CA GLN A 302 -7.19 -29.84 13.27
C GLN A 302 -7.35 -29.33 14.70
N ARG A 303 -6.24 -29.06 15.41
CA ARG A 303 -6.29 -28.46 16.75
C ARG A 303 -6.95 -27.08 16.76
N LEU A 304 -6.76 -26.28 15.70
CA LEU A 304 -7.42 -24.97 15.57
C LEU A 304 -8.92 -25.13 15.33
N ARG A 305 -9.36 -26.11 14.53
CA ARG A 305 -10.80 -26.42 14.36
C ARG A 305 -11.44 -26.82 15.68
N GLU A 306 -10.75 -27.62 16.49
CA GLU A 306 -11.23 -28.07 17.81
C GLU A 306 -11.28 -26.92 18.82
N SER A 307 -10.28 -26.04 18.82
CA SER A 307 -10.17 -24.93 19.78
C SER A 307 -11.04 -23.72 19.40
N HIS A 308 -11.33 -23.54 18.10
CA HIS A 308 -12.01 -22.38 17.54
C HIS A 308 -12.99 -22.77 16.41
N PRO A 309 -14.05 -23.55 16.70
CA PRO A 309 -14.93 -24.13 15.68
C PRO A 309 -15.66 -23.09 14.82
N ASP A 310 -15.94 -21.90 15.37
CA ASP A 310 -16.67 -20.84 14.68
C ASP A 310 -15.75 -19.90 13.85
N GLN A 311 -14.44 -20.12 13.87
CA GLN A 311 -13.50 -19.26 13.13
C GLN A 311 -13.24 -19.80 11.72
N HIS A 312 -13.12 -18.90 10.75
CA HIS A 312 -12.76 -19.26 9.37
C HIS A 312 -11.26 -19.56 9.18
N VAL A 313 -10.42 -19.20 10.15
CA VAL A 313 -8.95 -19.32 10.08
C VAL A 313 -8.46 -20.73 9.74
N PRO A 314 -8.96 -21.83 10.33
CA PRO A 314 -8.50 -23.17 9.97
C PRO A 314 -8.77 -23.53 8.51
N ASN A 315 -9.87 -23.05 7.93
CA ASN A 315 -10.20 -23.30 6.53
C ASN A 315 -9.31 -22.48 5.58
N LEU A 316 -9.03 -21.22 5.93
CA LEU A 316 -8.09 -20.37 5.18
C LEU A 316 -6.67 -20.94 5.22
N LEU A 317 -6.21 -21.40 6.38
CA LEU A 317 -4.90 -22.00 6.54
C LEU A 317 -4.77 -23.33 5.77
N GLN A 318 -5.83 -24.15 5.76
CA GLN A 318 -5.87 -25.37 4.95
C GLN A 318 -5.78 -25.06 3.45
N ASP A 319 -6.55 -24.08 2.96
CA ASP A 319 -6.52 -23.68 1.55
C ASP A 319 -5.13 -23.14 1.16
N ALA A 320 -4.52 -22.32 2.02
CA ALA A 320 -3.15 -21.83 1.85
C ALA A 320 -2.13 -22.96 1.76
N TRP A 321 -2.20 -23.92 2.69
CA TRP A 321 -1.33 -25.09 2.71
C TRP A 321 -1.46 -25.93 1.44
N ASN A 322 -2.70 -26.21 1.02
CA ASN A 322 -2.98 -26.95 -0.21
C ASN A 322 -2.38 -26.25 -1.44
N ARG A 323 -2.45 -24.93 -1.52
CA ARG A 323 -1.88 -24.15 -2.64
C ARG A 323 -0.35 -24.21 -2.66
N ILE A 324 0.29 -24.18 -1.50
CA ILE A 324 1.75 -24.31 -1.38
C ILE A 324 2.21 -25.70 -1.83
N GLU A 325 1.54 -26.77 -1.38
CA GLU A 325 1.89 -28.13 -1.83
C GLU A 325 1.75 -28.27 -3.35
N VAL A 326 0.71 -27.68 -3.94
CA VAL A 326 0.53 -27.67 -5.39
C VAL A 326 1.66 -26.88 -6.06
N ALA A 327 2.02 -25.70 -5.56
CA ALA A 327 3.09 -24.88 -6.11
C ALA A 327 4.45 -25.59 -6.09
N GLU A 328 4.81 -26.26 -4.98
CA GLU A 328 6.07 -27.02 -4.86
C GLU A 328 6.11 -28.27 -5.76
N ARG A 329 4.97 -28.95 -5.94
CA ARG A 329 4.87 -30.05 -6.91
C ARG A 329 5.06 -29.54 -8.33
N LEU A 330 4.43 -28.41 -8.67
CA LEU A 330 4.54 -27.79 -9.99
C LEU A 330 5.93 -27.23 -10.26
N GLU A 331 6.62 -26.69 -9.26
CA GLU A 331 8.02 -26.25 -9.40
C GLU A 331 8.91 -27.42 -9.87
N ARG A 332 8.81 -28.58 -9.23
CA ARG A 332 9.55 -29.79 -9.62
C ARG A 332 9.22 -30.24 -11.05
N ALA A 333 7.99 -30.01 -11.51
CA ALA A 333 7.59 -30.27 -12.90
C ALA A 333 8.14 -29.21 -13.86
N GLY A 334 8.03 -27.93 -13.50
CA GLY A 334 8.48 -26.80 -14.30
C GLY A 334 10.00 -26.70 -14.42
N LEU A 335 10.78 -27.13 -13.44
CA LEU A 335 12.24 -27.23 -13.57
C LEU A 335 12.66 -28.25 -14.64
N ARG A 336 11.89 -29.34 -14.83
CA ARG A 336 12.14 -30.34 -15.88
C ARG A 336 11.92 -29.80 -17.30
N MET A 337 11.18 -28.69 -17.44
CA MET A 337 10.97 -28.01 -18.72
C MET A 337 12.23 -27.36 -19.28
N ARG A 338 13.24 -27.11 -18.44
CA ARG A 338 14.49 -26.40 -18.81
C ARG A 338 14.26 -25.05 -19.49
N LEU A 339 13.14 -24.39 -19.18
CA LEU A 339 12.96 -22.99 -19.51
C LEU A 339 13.87 -22.16 -18.60
N THR A 340 14.47 -21.11 -19.14
CA THR A 340 15.20 -20.15 -18.32
C THR A 340 14.23 -19.42 -17.39
N TRP A 341 14.73 -18.91 -16.27
CA TRP A 341 13.93 -18.07 -15.37
C TRP A 341 13.32 -16.87 -16.09
N SER A 342 14.09 -16.21 -16.97
CA SER A 342 13.60 -15.11 -17.81
C SER A 342 12.46 -15.53 -18.74
N ALA A 343 12.46 -16.76 -19.25
CA ALA A 343 11.36 -17.26 -20.07
C ALA A 343 10.10 -17.48 -19.23
N TRP A 344 10.24 -18.00 -18.00
CA TRP A 344 9.12 -18.13 -17.06
C TRP A 344 8.53 -16.78 -16.68
N LEU A 345 9.36 -15.79 -16.38
CA LEU A 345 8.92 -14.43 -16.06
C LEU A 345 8.13 -13.80 -17.21
N LEU A 346 8.60 -13.89 -18.45
CA LEU A 346 7.88 -13.37 -19.62
C LEU A 346 6.51 -14.04 -19.80
N LEU A 347 6.42 -15.35 -19.58
CA LEU A 347 5.15 -16.08 -19.67
C LEU A 347 4.20 -15.67 -18.53
N TYR A 348 4.74 -15.44 -17.33
CA TYR A 348 3.99 -14.95 -16.20
C TYR A 348 3.45 -13.54 -16.43
N GLU A 349 4.28 -12.60 -16.88
CA GLU A 349 3.88 -11.23 -17.25
C GLU A 349 2.78 -11.24 -18.31
N GLN A 350 2.90 -12.13 -19.31
CA GLN A 350 1.86 -12.33 -20.31
C GLN A 350 0.54 -12.78 -19.68
N ILE A 351 0.56 -13.74 -18.75
CA ILE A 351 -0.65 -14.21 -18.05
C ILE A 351 -1.23 -13.12 -17.15
N VAL A 352 -0.39 -12.38 -16.43
CA VAL A 352 -0.82 -11.23 -15.63
C VAL A 352 -1.56 -10.23 -16.51
N ALA A 353 -1.05 -9.92 -17.70
CA ALA A 353 -1.68 -9.01 -18.63
C ALA A 353 -2.99 -9.56 -19.23
N ILE A 354 -3.00 -10.83 -19.68
CA ILE A 354 -4.18 -11.45 -20.30
C ILE A 354 -5.32 -11.58 -19.29
N ASP A 355 -5.03 -12.10 -18.10
CA ASP A 355 -6.03 -12.45 -17.10
C ASP A 355 -6.30 -11.32 -16.09
N ARG A 356 -5.58 -10.20 -16.24
CA ARG A 356 -5.62 -9.04 -15.34
C ARG A 356 -5.45 -9.47 -13.90
N LEU A 357 -4.40 -10.26 -13.64
CA LEU A 357 -4.11 -10.75 -12.30
C LEU A 357 -3.70 -9.58 -11.42
N GLN A 358 -4.04 -9.67 -10.14
CA GLN A 358 -3.55 -8.71 -9.15
C GLN A 358 -2.04 -8.92 -9.02
N ASP A 359 -1.26 -7.97 -9.55
CA ASP A 359 0.19 -8.05 -9.49
C ASP A 359 0.75 -7.22 -8.33
N GLY A 360 1.55 -7.90 -7.53
CA GLY A 360 2.29 -7.35 -6.40
C GLY A 360 3.77 -7.25 -6.72
N THR A 361 4.61 -7.80 -5.85
CA THR A 361 6.05 -7.94 -6.05
C THR A 361 6.37 -9.00 -7.09
N ALA A 362 7.39 -8.82 -7.91
CA ALA A 362 7.83 -9.84 -8.85
C ALA A 362 8.13 -11.16 -8.11
N PRO A 363 7.73 -12.33 -8.65
CA PRO A 363 8.14 -13.60 -8.06
C PRO A 363 9.66 -13.71 -8.13
N ASP A 364 10.25 -14.35 -7.12
CA ASP A 364 11.68 -14.58 -6.92
C ASP A 364 12.10 -15.99 -7.38
N ASN A 365 11.18 -16.95 -7.27
CA ASN A 365 11.36 -18.32 -7.74
C ASN A 365 10.06 -18.89 -8.36
N LEU A 366 10.17 -20.12 -8.88
CA LEU A 366 9.09 -20.75 -9.63
C LEU A 366 7.93 -21.19 -8.75
N ALA A 367 8.20 -21.69 -7.53
CA ALA A 367 7.16 -22.00 -6.56
C ALA A 367 6.35 -20.75 -6.18
N HIS A 368 7.02 -19.63 -5.89
CA HIS A 368 6.35 -18.36 -5.57
C HIS A 368 5.55 -17.84 -6.76
N MET A 369 6.05 -17.95 -7.99
CA MET A 369 5.27 -17.64 -9.20
C MET A 369 3.97 -18.43 -9.26
N PHE A 370 4.03 -19.75 -9.11
CA PHE A 370 2.82 -20.59 -9.12
C PHE A 370 1.89 -20.27 -7.96
N LEU A 371 2.42 -20.02 -6.77
CA LEU A 371 1.63 -19.61 -5.62
C LEU A 371 0.90 -18.28 -5.87
N LYS A 372 1.56 -17.28 -6.47
CA LYS A 372 0.93 -15.98 -6.80
C LYS A 372 -0.23 -16.15 -7.78
N VAL A 373 -0.10 -17.04 -8.77
CA VAL A 373 -1.17 -17.34 -9.72
C VAL A 373 -2.32 -18.09 -9.03
N LEU A 374 -2.00 -19.08 -8.20
CA LEU A 374 -2.98 -19.84 -7.41
C LEU A 374 -3.70 -19.00 -6.36
N SER A 375 -3.06 -17.93 -5.89
CA SER A 375 -3.60 -17.03 -4.86
C SER A 375 -4.68 -16.08 -5.35
N GLN A 376 -4.91 -16.01 -6.67
CA GLN A 376 -5.89 -15.10 -7.25
C GLN A 376 -7.33 -15.48 -6.83
N PRO A 377 -8.25 -14.51 -6.68
CA PRO A 377 -9.62 -14.78 -6.25
C PRO A 377 -10.39 -15.71 -7.20
N ARG A 378 -11.23 -16.60 -6.65
CA ARG A 378 -12.15 -17.52 -7.37
C ARG A 378 -11.43 -18.56 -8.26
N ASP A 379 -12.16 -19.24 -9.14
CA ASP A 379 -11.63 -20.22 -10.11
C ASP A 379 -10.59 -19.63 -11.09
N ARG A 380 -10.46 -18.30 -11.15
CA ARG A 380 -9.53 -17.59 -12.05
C ARG A 380 -8.08 -17.99 -11.83
N GLY A 381 -7.62 -18.15 -10.58
CA GLY A 381 -6.25 -18.57 -10.31
C GLY A 381 -5.91 -19.93 -10.91
N ARG A 382 -6.89 -20.84 -10.95
CA ARG A 382 -6.72 -22.16 -11.58
C ARG A 382 -6.58 -22.04 -13.09
N GLU A 383 -7.51 -21.32 -13.72
CA GLU A 383 -7.49 -21.14 -15.17
C GLU A 383 -6.20 -20.44 -15.65
N SER A 384 -5.76 -19.42 -14.92
CA SER A 384 -4.52 -18.70 -15.23
C SER A 384 -3.29 -19.59 -15.08
N LEU A 385 -3.26 -20.45 -14.07
CA LEU A 385 -2.17 -21.42 -13.91
C LEU A 385 -2.15 -22.42 -15.07
N VAL A 386 -3.33 -22.92 -15.47
CA VAL A 386 -3.46 -23.80 -16.63
C VAL A 386 -2.92 -23.12 -17.89
N ARG A 387 -3.36 -21.90 -18.19
CA ARG A 387 -2.87 -21.12 -19.34
C ARG A 387 -1.36 -20.86 -19.27
N LEU A 388 -0.81 -20.55 -18.09
CA LEU A 388 0.63 -20.37 -17.89
C LEU A 388 1.40 -21.63 -18.30
N LEU A 389 0.95 -22.79 -17.82
CA LEU A 389 1.56 -24.08 -18.13
C LEU A 389 1.38 -24.46 -19.60
N GLU A 390 0.25 -24.13 -20.23
CA GLU A 390 0.04 -24.31 -21.67
C GLU A 390 1.01 -23.46 -22.51
N LEU A 391 1.16 -22.18 -22.18
CA LEU A 391 2.08 -21.29 -22.89
C LEU A 391 3.52 -21.78 -22.74
N ALA A 392 3.91 -22.18 -21.52
CA ALA A 392 5.22 -22.77 -21.26
C ALA A 392 5.44 -24.06 -22.07
N THR A 393 4.42 -24.91 -22.16
CA THR A 393 4.45 -26.14 -22.97
C THR A 393 4.57 -25.84 -24.47
N ARG A 394 3.81 -24.87 -24.99
CA ARG A 394 3.91 -24.42 -26.40
C ARG A 394 5.30 -23.88 -26.71
N LYS A 395 5.89 -23.11 -25.79
CA LYS A 395 7.25 -22.58 -25.93
C LYS A 395 8.29 -23.70 -26.08
N ILE A 396 8.12 -24.81 -25.37
CA ILE A 396 9.03 -25.98 -25.44
C ILE A 396 8.76 -26.84 -26.67
N ARG A 397 7.49 -27.00 -27.09
CA ARG A 397 7.15 -27.81 -28.27
C ARG A 397 7.85 -27.34 -29.53
N LEU A 398 8.22 -26.07 -29.61
CA LEU A 398 9.05 -25.51 -30.69
C LEU A 398 10.49 -26.07 -30.72
N GLY A 399 10.94 -26.76 -29.66
CA GLY A 399 12.28 -27.37 -29.57
C GLY A 399 12.34 -28.84 -29.11
N ASN A 400 11.33 -29.38 -28.41
CA ASN A 400 11.30 -30.80 -27.98
C ASN A 400 9.88 -31.28 -27.56
N VAL A 401 9.21 -32.03 -28.45
CA VAL A 401 7.80 -32.47 -28.28
C VAL A 401 7.61 -33.52 -27.17
N ALA A 402 8.58 -34.41 -26.95
CA ALA A 402 8.46 -35.49 -25.96
C ALA A 402 8.37 -34.96 -24.52
N ARG A 403 9.20 -33.96 -24.18
CA ARG A 403 9.20 -33.31 -22.86
C ARG A 403 7.91 -32.55 -22.57
N ALA A 404 7.31 -31.95 -23.59
CA ALA A 404 6.04 -31.24 -23.46
C ALA A 404 4.88 -32.18 -23.09
N ASN A 405 4.86 -33.40 -23.65
CA ASN A 405 3.81 -34.37 -23.38
C ASN A 405 3.94 -35.04 -21.99
N GLU A 406 5.18 -35.31 -21.54
CA GLU A 406 5.44 -35.81 -20.18
C GLU A 406 4.97 -34.83 -19.10
N LEU A 407 5.22 -33.53 -19.32
CA LEU A 407 4.77 -32.48 -18.40
C LEU A 407 3.25 -32.37 -18.36
N LEU A 408 2.58 -32.37 -19.51
CA LEU A 408 1.11 -32.35 -19.54
C LEU A 408 0.54 -33.52 -18.74
N LEU A 409 1.16 -34.70 -18.80
CA LEU A 409 0.75 -35.85 -17.97
C LEU A 409 0.96 -35.61 -16.47
N VAL A 410 2.09 -35.00 -16.07
CA VAL A 410 2.37 -34.66 -14.66
C VAL A 410 1.41 -33.58 -14.15
N VAL A 411 1.21 -32.50 -14.91
CA VAL A 411 0.27 -31.43 -14.58
C VAL A 411 -1.15 -31.98 -14.47
N ARG A 412 -1.59 -32.77 -15.46
CA ARG A 412 -2.92 -33.40 -15.42
C ARG A 412 -3.06 -34.36 -14.23
N ARG A 413 -2.05 -35.17 -13.92
CA ARG A 413 -2.07 -36.09 -12.76
C ARG A 413 -2.10 -35.34 -11.43
N ASP A 414 -1.18 -34.41 -11.23
CA ASP A 414 -0.94 -33.79 -9.91
C ASP A 414 -1.93 -32.66 -9.62
N VAL A 415 -2.45 -31.98 -10.65
CA VAL A 415 -3.59 -31.06 -10.52
C VAL A 415 -4.91 -31.84 -10.34
N ALA A 416 -5.06 -33.04 -10.92
CA ALA A 416 -6.25 -33.87 -10.69
C ALA A 416 -6.33 -34.50 -9.29
N LEU A 417 -5.19 -34.67 -8.59
CA LEU A 417 -5.14 -35.29 -7.26
C LEU A 417 -5.56 -34.37 -6.11
N SER A 418 -5.73 -33.06 -6.36
CA SER A 418 -6.38 -32.19 -5.39
C SER A 418 -7.89 -32.15 -5.68
N PRO A 419 -8.78 -32.51 -4.72
CA PRO A 419 -10.24 -32.53 -4.92
C PRO A 419 -10.80 -31.19 -5.42
N ILE A 420 -10.08 -30.12 -5.13
CA ILE A 420 -10.38 -28.73 -5.49
C ILE A 420 -10.07 -28.45 -6.98
N TYR A 421 -9.25 -29.25 -7.68
CA TYR A 421 -8.68 -28.92 -9.00
C TYR A 421 -8.99 -29.95 -10.10
N ALA A 422 -9.76 -31.00 -9.82
CA ALA A 422 -10.06 -32.10 -10.74
C ALA A 422 -10.79 -31.68 -12.05
N GLN A 423 -11.58 -30.60 -12.03
CA GLN A 423 -12.35 -30.15 -13.20
C GLN A 423 -11.51 -29.38 -14.25
N ALA A 424 -10.44 -28.70 -13.83
CA ALA A 424 -9.59 -27.91 -14.74
C ALA A 424 -8.76 -28.80 -15.69
N VAL A 425 -8.54 -30.05 -15.32
CA VAL A 425 -7.74 -31.03 -16.07
C VAL A 425 -8.48 -31.61 -17.28
N GLN A 426 -9.82 -31.58 -17.30
CA GLN A 426 -10.60 -32.11 -18.43
C GLN A 426 -10.59 -31.19 -19.67
N ALA A 427 -10.20 -29.92 -19.51
CA ALA A 427 -10.14 -28.93 -20.60
C ALA A 427 -8.74 -28.82 -21.25
N LEU A 428 -7.72 -29.44 -20.65
CA LEU A 428 -6.36 -29.57 -21.16
C LEU A 428 -6.24 -30.77 -22.08
#